data_AF-A0A8T4PW68-F1
#
_entry.id   AF-A0A8T4PW68-F1
#
_cell.length_a   1.000
_cell.length_b   1.000
_cell.length_c   1.000
_cell.angle_alpha   90.00
_cell.angle_beta   90.00
_cell.angle_gamma   90.00
#
_symmetry.space_group_name_H-M   'P 1'
#
loop_
_entity.id
_entity.type
_entity.pdbx_description
1 polymer ?
#
loop_
_entity_poly.entity_id
_entity_poly.type
_entity_poly.pdbx_seq_one_letter_code
_entity_poly.pdbx_strand_id
1 'polypeptide(L)'
;MKIREQMEHVPCNLCGADDYTVIYEAKYDPETEQDLVEKFKSSGDELLIDQVVKCKRCGLIYTNPRLNQDLIFKGYSMGEDPTFVSQAKGREITFARSLNYIEKHAKKGKILDIGTAGGTFLHVAKQRGWEVYGLEPNKWLCDWGKKRQFL
;
A
#
# COMPACT_ATOMS: atom_id res chain seq x y z
N MET A 1 -3.94 24.07 2.86
CA MET A 1 -3.49 24.14 1.45
C MET A 1 -4.56 23.46 0.62
N LYS A 2 -4.91 23.95 -0.56
CA LYS A 2 -6.01 23.34 -1.33
C LYS A 2 -5.61 21.94 -1.78
N ILE A 3 -6.56 21.01 -1.88
CA ILE A 3 -6.30 19.65 -2.40
C ILE A 3 -5.75 19.72 -3.82
N ARG A 4 -6.31 20.58 -4.66
CA ARG A 4 -5.87 20.72 -6.06
C ARG A 4 -4.36 20.94 -6.22
N GLU A 5 -3.76 21.72 -5.32
CA GLU A 5 -2.33 22.06 -5.35
C GLU A 5 -1.43 20.89 -4.93
N GLN A 6 -2.03 19.83 -4.37
CA GLN A 6 -1.35 18.63 -3.90
C GLN A 6 -1.49 17.46 -4.87
N MET A 7 -2.22 17.64 -5.97
CA MET A 7 -2.52 16.59 -6.95
C MET A 7 -1.59 16.70 -8.16
N GLU A 8 -1.20 15.56 -8.71
CA GLU A 8 -0.39 15.45 -9.92
C GLU A 8 -1.09 14.57 -10.96
N HIS A 9 -0.99 14.99 -12.24
CA HIS A 9 -1.34 14.12 -13.36
C HIS A 9 -0.14 13.24 -13.70
N VAL A 10 -0.39 11.93 -13.82
CA VAL A 10 0.67 10.97 -14.11
C VAL A 10 0.38 10.16 -15.38
N PRO A 11 1.42 9.82 -16.16
CA PRO A 11 1.28 8.84 -17.24
C PRO A 11 0.99 7.45 -16.66
N CYS A 12 0.45 6.57 -17.50
CA CYS A 12 0.21 5.17 -17.16
C CYS A 12 1.53 4.48 -16.78
N ASN A 13 1.62 3.93 -15.58
CA ASN A 13 2.82 3.24 -15.07
C ASN A 13 3.11 1.90 -15.77
N LEU A 14 2.19 1.36 -16.56
CA LEU A 14 2.43 0.13 -17.34
C LEU A 14 3.01 0.42 -18.74
N CYS A 15 2.54 1.45 -19.44
CA CYS A 15 2.91 1.68 -20.85
C CYS A 15 3.41 3.09 -21.17
N GLY A 16 3.43 4.00 -20.19
CA GLY A 16 3.90 5.38 -20.35
C GLY A 16 2.93 6.33 -21.08
N ALA A 17 1.80 5.83 -21.57
CA ALA A 17 0.81 6.66 -22.25
C ALA A 17 0.09 7.62 -21.29
N ASP A 18 -0.32 8.78 -21.78
CA ASP A 18 -1.02 9.83 -21.04
C ASP A 18 -2.50 9.99 -21.44
N ASP A 19 -2.98 9.18 -22.38
CA ASP A 19 -4.37 9.17 -22.81
C ASP A 19 -5.23 8.13 -22.08
N TYR A 20 -6.34 8.59 -21.51
CA TYR A 20 -7.23 7.78 -20.68
C TYR A 20 -8.72 8.14 -20.86
N THR A 21 -9.58 7.27 -20.35
CA THR A 21 -11.02 7.49 -20.17
C THR A 21 -11.33 7.51 -18.68
N VAL A 22 -12.09 8.50 -18.21
CA VAL A 22 -12.57 8.54 -16.82
C VAL A 22 -13.62 7.45 -16.63
N ILE A 23 -13.46 6.61 -15.61
CA ILE A 23 -14.43 5.54 -15.27
C ILE A 23 -15.20 5.84 -13.99
N TYR A 24 -14.59 6.56 -13.05
CA TYR A 24 -15.23 7.10 -11.85
C TYR A 24 -14.74 8.52 -11.66
N GLU A 25 -15.67 9.47 -11.54
CA GLU A 25 -15.33 10.85 -11.20
C GLU A 25 -15.02 10.98 -9.70
N ALA A 26 -14.18 11.96 -9.36
CA ALA A 26 -13.90 12.29 -7.98
C ALA A 26 -15.17 12.75 -7.25
N LYS A 27 -15.27 12.41 -5.96
CA LYS A 27 -16.40 12.73 -5.08
C LYS A 27 -15.97 13.63 -3.92
N TYR A 28 -15.14 14.61 -4.22
CA TYR A 28 -14.74 15.69 -3.31
C TYR A 28 -14.67 17.00 -4.09
N ASP A 29 -14.81 18.11 -3.39
CA ASP A 29 -14.54 19.41 -3.97
C ASP A 29 -13.06 19.78 -3.75
N PRO A 30 -12.23 19.77 -4.82
CA PRO A 30 -10.79 20.02 -4.71
C PRO A 30 -10.43 21.46 -4.32
N GLU A 31 -11.40 22.39 -4.38
CA GLU A 31 -11.22 23.81 -4.04
C GLU A 31 -11.59 24.13 -2.58
N THR A 32 -12.43 23.31 -1.94
CA THR A 32 -12.97 23.59 -0.59
C THR A 32 -12.58 22.57 0.47
N GLU A 33 -12.26 21.33 0.11
CA GLU A 33 -11.78 20.32 1.07
C GLU A 33 -10.28 20.51 1.39
N GLN A 34 -9.91 20.36 2.67
CA GLN A 34 -8.62 20.84 3.19
C GLN A 34 -7.68 19.79 3.78
N ASP A 35 -8.05 18.52 3.89
CA ASP A 35 -7.11 17.54 4.47
C ASP A 35 -7.35 16.10 4.01
N LEU A 36 -6.75 15.72 2.87
CA LEU A 36 -6.69 14.31 2.47
C LEU A 36 -5.54 13.56 3.16
N VAL A 37 -4.56 14.26 3.74
CA VAL A 37 -3.35 13.63 4.31
C VAL A 37 -3.69 12.78 5.54
N GLU A 38 -4.61 13.23 6.39
CA GLU A 38 -5.09 12.44 7.53
C GLU A 38 -5.91 11.19 7.12
N LYS A 39 -6.38 11.13 5.87
CA LYS A 39 -7.25 10.07 5.34
C LYS A 39 -6.47 8.94 4.66
N PHE A 40 -5.25 9.19 4.20
CA PHE A 40 -4.38 8.18 3.59
C PHE A 40 -3.66 7.33 4.64
N LYS A 41 -4.40 6.41 5.25
CA LYS A 41 -3.91 5.34 6.12
C LYS A 41 -4.20 3.98 5.48
N SER A 42 -3.36 2.98 5.78
CA SER A 42 -3.54 1.61 5.25
C SER A 42 -4.88 0.98 5.63
N SER A 43 -5.51 1.50 6.68
CA SER A 43 -6.80 1.07 7.21
C SER A 43 -7.77 2.27 7.23
N GLY A 44 -8.10 2.81 6.05
CA GLY A 44 -9.13 3.83 5.89
C GLY A 44 -10.52 3.19 5.71
N ASP A 45 -11.51 3.62 6.50
CA ASP A 45 -12.92 3.25 6.31
C ASP A 45 -13.63 4.16 5.29
N GLU A 46 -12.91 5.10 4.68
CA GLU A 46 -13.46 6.05 3.72
C GLU A 46 -13.62 5.41 2.33
N LEU A 47 -14.79 5.63 1.73
CA LEU A 47 -15.12 5.23 0.37
C LEU A 47 -14.17 5.92 -0.62
N LEU A 48 -13.83 5.23 -1.72
CA LEU A 48 -13.00 5.77 -2.80
C LEU A 48 -13.61 7.07 -3.35
N ILE A 49 -13.05 8.20 -2.94
CA ILE A 49 -13.45 9.53 -3.39
C ILE A 49 -12.62 10.03 -4.57
N ASP A 50 -11.53 9.35 -4.93
CA ASP A 50 -10.64 9.75 -6.03
C ASP A 50 -11.19 9.45 -7.41
N GLN A 51 -10.79 10.28 -8.39
CA GLN A 51 -11.04 10.00 -9.79
C GLN A 51 -10.23 8.77 -10.23
N VAL A 52 -10.91 7.84 -10.88
CA VAL A 52 -10.31 6.64 -11.47
C VAL A 52 -10.43 6.70 -12.97
N VAL A 53 -9.34 6.40 -13.66
CA VAL A 53 -9.23 6.42 -15.11
C VAL A 53 -8.77 5.06 -15.63
N LYS A 54 -9.07 4.79 -16.90
CA LYS A 54 -8.58 3.62 -17.64
C LYS A 54 -7.70 4.09 -18.79
N CYS A 55 -6.47 3.63 -18.86
CA CYS A 55 -5.56 3.90 -19.97
C CYS A 55 -6.17 3.39 -21.28
N LYS A 56 -6.21 4.23 -22.31
CA LYS A 56 -6.76 3.87 -23.63
C LYS A 56 -5.86 2.92 -24.42
N ARG A 57 -4.56 2.86 -24.10
CA ARG A 57 -3.60 2.00 -24.80
C ARG A 57 -3.49 0.58 -24.23
N CYS A 58 -3.21 0.45 -22.94
CA CYS A 58 -2.98 -0.85 -22.30
C CYS A 58 -4.15 -1.33 -21.42
N GLY A 59 -5.15 -0.49 -21.18
CA GLY A 59 -6.31 -0.84 -20.37
C GLY A 59 -6.10 -0.84 -18.85
N LEU A 60 -4.90 -0.49 -18.36
CA LEU A 60 -4.66 -0.36 -16.92
C LEU A 60 -5.59 0.68 -16.29
N ILE A 61 -6.13 0.35 -15.11
CA ILE A 61 -6.99 1.22 -14.32
C ILE A 61 -6.18 1.78 -13.15
N TYR A 62 -6.21 3.10 -12.95
CA TYR A 62 -5.42 3.80 -11.94
C TYR A 62 -6.10 5.13 -11.54
N THR A 63 -5.65 5.73 -10.42
CA THR A 63 -6.11 7.06 -10.01
C THR A 63 -5.37 8.14 -10.79
N ASN A 64 -6.11 9.10 -11.33
CA ASN A 64 -5.52 10.24 -12.05
C ASN A 64 -6.53 11.41 -12.09
N PRO A 65 -6.16 12.63 -11.64
CA PRO A 65 -4.91 12.94 -10.94
C PRO A 65 -4.82 12.18 -9.60
N ARG A 66 -3.60 12.00 -9.09
CA ARG A 66 -3.34 11.38 -7.78
C ARG A 66 -2.69 12.38 -6.83
N LEU A 67 -2.71 12.12 -5.53
CA LEU A 67 -1.93 12.91 -4.57
C LEU A 67 -0.44 12.82 -4.93
N ASN A 68 0.30 13.92 -4.76
CA ASN A 68 1.72 13.97 -4.98
C ASN A 68 2.44 12.87 -4.19
N GLN A 69 3.35 12.17 -4.86
CA GLN A 69 4.04 11.02 -4.30
C GLN A 69 4.79 11.33 -2.99
N ASP A 70 5.38 12.51 -2.86
CA ASP A 70 6.11 12.89 -1.64
C ASP A 70 5.16 13.06 -0.46
N LEU A 71 3.95 13.57 -0.71
CA LEU A 71 2.90 13.68 0.32
C LEU A 71 2.37 12.30 0.72
N ILE A 72 2.12 11.41 -0.24
CA ILE A 72 1.75 10.01 0.02
C ILE A 72 2.83 9.34 0.89
N PHE A 73 4.08 9.44 0.47
CA PHE A 73 5.19 8.80 1.16
C PHE A 73 5.39 9.37 2.56
N LYS A 74 5.32 10.68 2.73
CA LYS A 74 5.42 11.35 4.03
C LYS A 74 4.28 10.96 4.96
N GLY A 75 3.04 11.00 4.48
CA GLY A 75 1.86 10.60 5.25
C GLY A 75 1.95 9.15 5.71
N TYR A 76 2.27 8.23 4.79
CA TYR A 76 2.41 6.82 5.13
C TYR A 76 3.58 6.54 6.08
N SER A 77 4.75 7.15 5.86
CA SER A 77 5.95 6.84 6.64
C SER A 77 5.84 7.28 8.12
N MET A 78 5.03 8.30 8.39
CA MET A 78 4.83 8.87 9.73
C MET A 78 3.53 8.41 10.41
N GLY A 79 2.59 7.84 9.68
CA GLY A 79 1.29 7.43 10.22
C GLY A 79 1.38 6.27 11.21
N GLU A 80 0.54 6.29 12.24
CA GLU A 80 0.32 5.14 13.12
C GLU A 80 -0.85 4.30 12.62
N ASP A 81 -0.76 2.97 12.67
CA ASP A 81 -1.88 2.08 12.30
C ASP A 81 -2.12 0.99 13.36
N PRO A 82 -2.74 1.35 14.51
CA PRO A 82 -3.11 0.40 15.56
C PRO A 82 -4.08 -0.69 15.09
N THR A 83 -4.96 -0.36 14.13
CA THR A 83 -5.98 -1.27 13.60
C THR A 83 -5.34 -2.40 12.80
N PHE A 84 -4.33 -2.10 11.96
CA PHE A 84 -3.56 -3.10 11.22
C PHE A 84 -2.96 -4.17 12.16
N VAL A 85 -2.40 -3.74 13.28
CA VAL A 85 -1.79 -4.58 14.30
C VAL A 85 -2.80 -5.52 14.97
N SER A 86 -4.02 -5.05 15.24
CA SER A 86 -5.05 -5.85 15.90
C SER A 86 -5.48 -7.09 15.10
N GLN A 87 -5.30 -7.05 13.77
CA GLN A 87 -5.71 -8.12 12.84
C GLN A 87 -4.61 -9.15 12.56
N ALA A 88 -3.45 -9.09 13.23
CA ALA A 88 -2.28 -9.90 12.93
C ALA A 88 -2.58 -11.42 12.86
N LYS A 89 -3.37 -11.96 13.79
CA LYS A 89 -3.72 -13.40 13.81
C LYS A 89 -4.51 -13.84 12.56
N GLY A 90 -5.41 -13.00 12.06
CA GLY A 90 -6.14 -13.29 10.83
C GLY A 90 -5.22 -13.29 9.61
N ARG A 91 -4.25 -12.38 9.59
CA ARG A 91 -3.26 -12.27 8.51
C ARG A 91 -2.30 -13.47 8.48
N GLU A 92 -1.94 -14.04 9.64
CA GLU A 92 -1.12 -15.26 9.70
C GLU A 92 -1.74 -16.41 8.89
N ILE A 93 -3.06 -16.59 8.96
CA ILE A 93 -3.78 -17.64 8.20
C ILE A 93 -3.68 -17.38 6.68
N THR A 94 -3.89 -16.12 6.26
CA THR A 94 -3.78 -15.72 4.85
C THR A 94 -2.36 -15.90 4.33
N PHE A 95 -1.35 -15.51 5.12
CA PHE A 95 0.05 -15.63 4.73
C PHE A 95 0.55 -17.07 4.75
N ALA A 96 0.06 -17.91 5.67
CA ALA A 96 0.29 -19.35 5.64
C ALA A 96 -0.21 -20.00 4.34
N ARG A 97 -1.38 -19.57 3.83
CA ARG A 97 -1.90 -20.02 2.53
C ARG A 97 -1.04 -19.53 1.36
N SER A 98 -0.57 -18.28 1.43
CA SER A 98 0.31 -17.70 0.43
C SER A 98 1.64 -18.46 0.37
N LEU A 99 2.23 -18.81 1.52
CA LEU A 99 3.44 -19.61 1.60
C LEU A 99 3.23 -21.05 1.10
N ASN A 100 2.07 -21.67 1.33
CA ASN A 100 1.76 -22.97 0.73
C ASN A 100 1.79 -22.91 -0.81
N TYR A 101 1.41 -21.79 -1.42
CA TYR A 101 1.49 -21.60 -2.87
C TYR A 101 2.94 -21.39 -3.31
N ILE A 102 3.68 -20.51 -2.64
CA ILE A 102 5.10 -20.24 -2.94
C ILE A 102 5.93 -21.52 -2.85
N GLU A 103 5.74 -22.31 -1.79
CA GLU A 103 6.51 -23.55 -1.53
C GLU A 103 6.25 -24.66 -2.56
N LYS A 104 5.16 -24.57 -3.35
CA LYS A 104 4.94 -25.47 -4.51
C LYS A 104 5.81 -25.10 -5.71
N HIS A 105 6.26 -23.86 -5.80
CA HIS A 105 6.95 -23.32 -6.97
C HIS A 105 8.40 -22.90 -6.68
N ALA A 106 8.78 -22.80 -5.40
CA ALA A 106 10.11 -22.40 -4.97
C ALA A 106 10.60 -23.25 -3.79
N LYS A 107 11.88 -23.61 -3.82
CA LYS A 107 12.55 -24.17 -2.64
C LYS A 107 12.77 -23.07 -1.61
N LYS A 108 12.73 -23.46 -0.33
CA LYS A 108 13.04 -22.55 0.77
C LYS A 108 14.47 -22.04 0.65
N GLY A 109 14.63 -20.75 0.95
CA GLY A 109 15.88 -20.01 0.85
C GLY A 109 15.62 -18.59 1.36
N LYS A 110 15.99 -17.60 0.56
CA LYS A 110 15.76 -16.19 0.89
C LYS A 110 14.42 -15.69 0.36
N ILE A 111 13.71 -14.90 1.14
CA ILE A 111 12.48 -14.21 0.73
C ILE A 111 12.52 -12.74 1.11
N LEU A 112 12.11 -11.87 0.18
CA LEU A 112 11.98 -10.44 0.37
C LEU A 112 10.50 -10.04 0.30
N ASP A 113 10.05 -9.31 1.30
CA ASP A 113 8.72 -8.70 1.35
C ASP A 113 8.84 -7.16 1.27
N ILE A 114 8.31 -6.58 0.20
CA ILE A 114 8.34 -5.14 -0.08
C ILE A 114 7.01 -4.53 0.37
N GLY A 115 7.03 -3.59 1.30
CA GLY A 115 5.83 -3.13 1.99
C GLY A 115 5.37 -4.13 3.05
N THR A 116 6.31 -4.63 3.85
CA THR A 116 6.05 -5.72 4.81
C THR A 116 5.17 -5.30 5.99
N ALA A 117 4.90 -4.00 6.14
CA ALA A 117 4.14 -3.42 7.24
C ALA A 117 4.67 -3.92 8.59
N GLY A 118 3.81 -4.51 9.43
CA GLY A 118 4.21 -5.06 10.72
C GLY A 118 5.04 -6.35 10.66
N GLY A 119 5.30 -6.93 9.47
CA GLY A 119 6.14 -8.11 9.31
C GLY A 119 5.44 -9.46 9.53
N THR A 120 4.10 -9.52 9.53
CA THR A 120 3.38 -10.78 9.78
C THR A 120 3.67 -11.87 8.74
N PHE A 121 3.81 -11.51 7.46
CA PHE A 121 4.19 -12.48 6.42
C PHE A 121 5.57 -13.08 6.69
N LEU A 122 6.55 -12.22 7.00
CA LEU A 122 7.92 -12.62 7.33
C LEU A 122 7.98 -13.47 8.60
N HIS A 123 7.17 -13.17 9.61
CA HIS A 123 7.04 -14.01 10.80
C HIS A 123 6.66 -15.45 10.46
N VAL A 124 5.59 -15.63 9.67
CA VAL A 124 5.11 -16.96 9.25
C VAL A 124 6.15 -17.64 8.35
N ALA A 125 6.81 -16.90 7.46
CA ALA A 125 7.86 -17.44 6.59
C ALA A 125 9.07 -17.93 7.41
N LYS A 126 9.53 -17.13 8.39
CA LYS A 126 10.65 -17.48 9.28
C LYS A 126 10.35 -18.74 10.09
N GLN A 127 9.14 -18.87 10.64
CA GLN A 127 8.70 -20.08 11.34
C GLN A 127 8.72 -21.34 10.45
N ARG A 128 8.58 -21.18 9.14
CA ARG A 128 8.64 -22.27 8.16
C ARG A 128 10.05 -22.54 7.63
N GLY A 129 11.06 -21.83 8.11
CA GLY A 129 12.47 -22.02 7.73
C GLY A 129 12.93 -21.19 6.54
N TRP A 130 12.24 -20.10 6.21
CA TRP A 130 12.76 -19.11 5.26
C TRP A 130 13.76 -18.15 5.94
N GLU A 131 14.78 -17.74 5.19
CA GLU A 131 15.61 -16.59 5.53
C GLU A 131 14.88 -15.33 5.02
N VAL A 132 14.52 -14.44 5.94
CA VAL A 132 13.55 -13.37 5.67
C VAL A 132 14.19 -11.98 5.60
N TYR A 133 13.72 -11.18 4.66
CA TYR A 133 14.11 -9.77 4.48
C TYR A 133 12.84 -8.93 4.28
N GLY A 134 12.77 -7.78 4.92
CA GLY A 134 11.64 -6.86 4.83
C GLY A 134 12.07 -5.45 4.49
N LEU A 135 11.29 -4.77 3.65
CA LEU A 135 11.43 -3.34 3.39
C LEU A 135 10.11 -2.64 3.73
N GLU A 136 10.16 -1.71 4.68
CA GLU A 136 9.00 -0.94 5.14
C GLU A 136 9.43 0.49 5.48
N PRO A 137 8.91 1.52 4.78
CA PRO A 137 9.23 2.92 5.09
C PRO A 137 8.54 3.46 6.35
N ASN A 138 7.44 2.86 6.81
CA ASN A 138 6.73 3.28 8.01
C ASN A 138 7.50 2.89 9.28
N LYS A 139 7.95 3.92 10.00
CA LYS A 139 8.78 3.75 11.20
C LYS A 139 8.02 3.05 12.34
N TRP A 140 6.74 3.40 12.53
CA TRP A 140 5.91 2.85 13.60
C TRP A 140 5.69 1.34 13.40
N LEU A 141 5.39 0.92 12.18
CA LEU A 141 5.23 -0.50 11.81
C LEU A 141 6.55 -1.26 11.94
N CYS A 142 7.68 -0.66 11.54
CA CYS A 142 9.01 -1.23 11.75
C CYS A 142 9.32 -1.47 13.24
N ASP A 143 9.07 -0.46 14.09
CA ASP A 143 9.31 -0.56 15.52
C ASP A 143 8.40 -1.62 16.17
N TRP A 144 7.16 -1.73 15.70
CA TRP A 144 6.22 -2.76 16.14
C TRP A 144 6.70 -4.17 15.77
N GLY A 145 7.12 -4.39 14.51
CA GLY A 145 7.59 -5.70 14.03
C GLY A 145 8.86 -6.17 14.74
N LYS A 146 9.82 -5.26 14.98
CA LYS A 146 11.07 -5.55 15.72
C LYS A 146 10.82 -5.99 17.16
N LYS A 147 9.89 -5.33 17.87
CA LYS A 147 9.55 -5.68 19.27
C LYS A 147 8.98 -7.11 19.41
N ARG A 148 8.40 -7.65 18.34
CA ARG A 148 7.83 -9.01 18.31
C ARG A 148 8.75 -10.06 17.69
N GLN A 149 10.01 -9.69 17.39
CA GLN A 149 11.02 -10.55 16.75
C GLN A 149 10.60 -11.07 15.35
N PHE A 150 9.72 -10.35 14.66
CA PHE A 150 9.30 -10.68 13.29
C PHE A 150 10.33 -10.27 12.24
N LEU A 151 11.09 -9.23 12.56
CA LEU A 151 12.16 -8.61 11.76
C LEU A 151 13.49 -8.76 12.48
#